data_AF-A0A967FAE3-F1
#
_entry.id   AF-A0A967FAE3-F1
#
_cell.length_a   1.000
_cell.length_b   1.000
_cell.length_c   1.000
_cell.angle_alpha   90.00
_cell.angle_beta   90.00
_cell.angle_gamma   90.00
#
_symmetry.space_group_name_H-M   'P 1'
#
loop_
_entity.id
_entity.type
_entity.pdbx_description
1 polymer ?
#
loop_
_entity_poly.entity_id
_entity_poly.type
_entity_poly.pdbx_seq_one_letter_code
_entity_poly.pdbx_strand_id
1 'polypeptide(L)'
;EREADCKKHDKPKGGRRPKPISDIPADNKQYNFTDPESKIMKVNNKGWDQCANAQAAVDSHKQIIVACDVTDETNDKRQFEPMLEKAQENVGKDKRIKAASADTGYYSESNIEYA
;
A
#
# COMPACT_ATOMS: atom_id res chain seq x y z
N GLU A 1 -11.34 9.05 -15.30
CA GLU A 1 -11.28 10.23 -14.40
C GLU A 1 -10.39 11.39 -14.91
N ARG A 2 -9.26 11.15 -15.59
CA ARG A 2 -8.39 12.24 -16.12
C ARG A 2 -8.94 13.05 -17.30
N GLU A 3 -9.90 12.51 -18.07
CA GLU A 3 -10.51 13.23 -19.20
C GLU A 3 -11.43 14.37 -18.76
N ALA A 4 -12.02 14.28 -17.57
CA ALA A 4 -12.94 15.30 -17.05
C ALA A 4 -12.20 16.56 -16.57
N ASP A 5 -10.93 16.43 -16.18
CA ASP A 5 -10.15 17.53 -15.59
C ASP A 5 -9.64 18.52 -16.66
N CYS A 6 -9.49 18.06 -17.91
CA CYS A 6 -9.10 18.94 -19.04
C CYS A 6 -10.17 19.95 -19.44
N LYS A 7 -11.45 19.77 -19.04
CA LYS A 7 -12.54 20.68 -19.42
C LYS A 7 -12.75 21.86 -18.46
N LYS A 8 -12.12 21.86 -17.28
CA LYS A 8 -12.38 22.87 -16.22
C LYS A 8 -11.44 24.07 -16.20
N HIS A 9 -10.39 24.10 -17.02
CA HIS A 9 -9.42 25.20 -17.01
C HIS A 9 -9.27 25.85 -18.38
N ASP A 10 -9.93 26.99 -18.53
CA ASP A 10 -9.98 27.86 -19.72
C ASP A 10 -8.70 28.72 -19.91
N LYS A 11 -7.55 28.22 -19.44
CA LYS A 11 -6.25 28.89 -19.64
C LYS A 11 -5.27 27.91 -20.27
N PRO A 12 -4.66 28.23 -21.42
CA PRO A 12 -3.70 27.35 -22.06
C PRO A 12 -2.46 27.24 -21.16
N LYS A 13 -2.31 26.12 -20.45
CA LYS A 13 -1.05 25.79 -19.78
C LYS A 13 0.01 25.64 -20.87
N GLY A 14 0.95 26.58 -20.93
CA GLY A 14 2.12 26.55 -21.79
C GLY A 14 2.98 25.34 -21.41
N GLY A 15 2.72 24.22 -22.07
CA GLY A 15 3.37 22.94 -21.80
C GLY A 15 3.00 21.93 -22.86
N ARG A 16 3.90 20.97 -23.11
CA ARG A 16 3.67 19.89 -24.06
C ARG A 16 2.39 19.14 -23.69
N ARG A 17 1.45 19.02 -24.63
CA ARG A 17 0.23 18.22 -24.43
C ARG A 17 0.63 16.81 -23.97
N PRO A 18 -0.05 16.24 -22.95
CA PRO A 18 0.20 14.86 -22.53
C PRO A 18 0.08 13.93 -23.73
N LYS A 19 1.00 12.98 -23.86
CA LYS A 19 0.90 11.97 -24.92
C LYS A 19 -0.35 11.11 -24.66
N PRO A 20 -1.07 10.69 -25.72
CA PRO A 20 -2.14 9.71 -25.57
C PRO A 20 -1.58 8.43 -24.95
N ILE A 21 -2.36 7.81 -24.07
CA ILE A 21 -2.02 6.52 -23.47
C ILE A 21 -2.11 5.48 -24.61
N SER A 22 -1.07 4.68 -24.81
CA SER A 22 -1.10 3.59 -25.79
C SER A 22 -1.85 2.40 -25.20
N ASP A 23 -2.68 1.75 -26.02
CA ASP A 23 -3.38 0.51 -25.65
C ASP A 23 -2.42 -0.70 -25.57
N ILE A 24 -1.19 -0.56 -26.09
CA ILE A 24 -0.19 -1.62 -26.11
C ILE A 24 0.64 -1.51 -24.81
N PRO A 25 0.74 -2.61 -24.02
CA PRO A 25 1.66 -2.70 -22.90
C PRO A 25 3.09 -2.37 -23.32
N ALA A 26 3.85 -1.68 -22.44
CA ALA A 26 5.28 -1.49 -22.69
C ALA A 26 6.01 -2.84 -22.73
N ASP A 27 7.07 -2.95 -23.53
CA ASP A 27 7.85 -4.19 -23.71
C ASP A 27 8.38 -4.78 -22.39
N ASN A 28 8.61 -3.94 -21.40
CA ASN A 28 9.09 -4.33 -20.07
C ASN A 28 7.97 -4.59 -19.05
N LYS A 29 6.70 -4.49 -19.45
CA LYS A 29 5.57 -4.71 -18.56
C LYS A 29 5.35 -6.21 -18.38
N GLN A 30 5.59 -6.68 -17.17
CA GLN A 30 5.40 -8.08 -16.79
C GLN A 30 4.06 -8.26 -16.08
N TYR A 31 3.38 -9.38 -16.35
CA TYR A 31 2.09 -9.73 -15.77
C TYR A 31 2.06 -11.23 -15.49
N ASN A 32 1.58 -11.61 -14.31
CA ASN A 32 1.39 -13.00 -13.94
C ASN A 32 -0.05 -13.42 -14.27
N PHE A 33 -0.20 -14.38 -15.18
CA PHE A 33 -1.50 -14.88 -15.61
C PHE A 33 -2.20 -15.80 -14.60
N THR A 34 -1.42 -16.41 -13.69
CA THR A 34 -1.96 -17.36 -12.70
C THR A 34 -2.37 -16.62 -11.42
N ASP A 35 -1.62 -15.57 -11.06
CA ASP A 35 -1.91 -14.70 -9.92
C ASP A 35 -1.72 -13.22 -10.34
N PRO A 36 -2.80 -12.57 -10.82
CA PRO A 36 -2.78 -11.17 -11.27
C PRO A 36 -2.42 -10.15 -10.18
N GLU A 37 -2.67 -10.49 -8.92
CA GLU A 37 -2.51 -9.61 -7.76
C GLU A 37 -1.06 -9.61 -7.27
N SER A 38 -0.34 -10.72 -7.45
CA SER A 38 1.11 -10.76 -7.19
C SER A 38 1.91 -9.78 -8.06
N LYS A 39 3.03 -9.29 -7.52
CA LYS A 39 4.03 -8.48 -8.24
C LYS A 39 5.42 -9.05 -8.08
N ILE A 40 6.29 -8.72 -9.03
CA ILE A 40 7.73 -8.95 -8.89
C ILE A 40 8.26 -7.93 -7.89
N MET A 41 8.67 -8.42 -6.73
CA MET A 41 9.12 -7.62 -5.61
C MET A 41 10.52 -8.00 -5.19
N LYS A 42 11.29 -7.01 -4.77
CA LYS A 42 12.61 -7.24 -4.19
C LYS A 42 12.44 -7.87 -2.82
N VAL A 43 13.12 -8.99 -2.60
CA VAL A 43 13.05 -9.78 -1.37
C VAL A 43 14.41 -9.79 -0.66
N ASN A 44 14.42 -10.17 0.62
CA ASN A 44 15.60 -10.05 1.49
C ASN A 44 16.78 -10.97 1.09
N ASN A 45 16.57 -11.93 0.19
CA ASN A 45 17.63 -12.78 -0.37
C ASN A 45 18.48 -12.08 -1.46
N LYS A 46 18.35 -10.75 -1.61
CA LYS A 46 18.95 -9.92 -2.68
C LYS A 46 18.44 -10.23 -4.09
N GLY A 47 17.39 -11.04 -4.20
CA GLY A 47 16.71 -11.40 -5.45
C GLY A 47 15.37 -10.68 -5.63
N TRP A 48 14.60 -11.22 -6.57
CA TRP A 48 13.26 -10.76 -6.92
C TRP A 48 12.35 -11.97 -7.00
N ASP A 49 11.24 -11.92 -6.28
CA ASP A 49 10.25 -12.99 -6.25
C ASP A 49 8.90 -12.46 -6.72
N GLN A 50 8.09 -13.32 -7.31
CA GLN A 50 6.70 -13.03 -7.62
C GLN A 50 5.87 -13.29 -6.36
N CYS A 51 5.48 -12.23 -5.64
CA CYS A 51 4.82 -12.36 -4.34
C CYS A 51 3.92 -11.16 -4.01
N ALA A 52 3.34 -11.18 -2.82
CA ALA A 52 2.63 -10.09 -2.19
C ALA A 52 3.15 -9.92 -0.74
N ASN A 53 3.02 -8.72 -0.18
CA ASN A 53 3.41 -8.43 1.19
C ASN A 53 2.16 -8.47 2.09
N ALA A 54 2.06 -9.50 2.92
CA ALA A 54 0.94 -9.68 3.83
C ALA A 54 1.20 -9.00 5.18
N GLN A 55 0.20 -8.31 5.69
CA GLN A 55 0.25 -7.51 6.91
C GLN A 55 -0.82 -8.01 7.87
N ALA A 56 -0.50 -8.11 9.17
CA ALA A 56 -1.45 -8.57 10.17
C ALA A 56 -1.29 -7.82 11.49
N ALA A 57 -2.40 -7.38 12.06
CA ALA A 57 -2.50 -6.83 13.41
C ALA A 57 -3.25 -7.83 14.29
N VAL A 58 -2.71 -8.10 15.48
CA VAL A 58 -3.22 -9.13 16.39
C VAL A 58 -3.47 -8.53 17.77
N ASP A 59 -4.56 -8.95 18.42
CA ASP A 59 -4.78 -8.65 19.84
C ASP A 59 -3.80 -9.46 20.70
N SER A 60 -2.94 -8.78 21.44
CA SER A 60 -1.86 -9.41 22.22
C SER A 60 -2.35 -10.33 23.35
N HIS A 61 -3.58 -10.13 23.84
CA HIS A 61 -4.13 -10.94 24.94
C HIS A 61 -4.96 -12.10 24.43
N LYS A 62 -5.79 -11.85 23.41
CA LYS A 62 -6.76 -12.82 22.86
C LYS A 62 -6.19 -13.65 21.73
N GLN A 63 -5.05 -13.25 21.16
CA GLN A 63 -4.38 -13.96 20.07
C GLN A 63 -5.29 -14.13 18.85
N ILE A 64 -6.08 -13.09 18.55
CA ILE A 64 -6.95 -13.04 17.37
C ILE A 64 -6.46 -11.96 16.41
N ILE A 65 -6.58 -12.22 15.11
CA ILE A 65 -6.31 -11.22 14.07
C ILE A 65 -7.43 -10.18 14.12
N VAL A 66 -7.07 -8.92 14.33
CA VAL A 66 -8.01 -7.78 14.38
C VAL A 66 -8.03 -7.00 13.07
N ALA A 67 -6.95 -7.05 12.29
CA ALA A 67 -6.90 -6.54 10.92
C ALA A 67 -5.84 -7.29 10.12
N CYS A 68 -6.06 -7.39 8.81
CA CYS A 68 -5.08 -7.92 7.87
C CYS A 68 -5.17 -7.19 6.53
N ASP A 69 -4.07 -7.12 5.81
CA ASP A 69 -4.06 -6.62 4.43
C ASP A 69 -2.99 -7.29 3.59
N VAL A 70 -3.09 -7.14 2.28
CA VAL A 70 -2.10 -7.64 1.32
C VAL A 70 -1.75 -6.49 0.36
N THR A 71 -0.46 -6.16 0.27
CA THR A 71 0.03 -5.06 -0.56
C THR A 71 1.09 -5.54 -1.54
N ASP A 72 1.32 -4.73 -2.59
CA ASP A 72 2.45 -4.91 -3.51
C ASP A 72 3.66 -4.03 -3.15
N GLU A 73 3.68 -3.52 -1.92
CA GLU A 73 4.78 -2.72 -1.41
C GLU A 73 5.85 -3.61 -0.76
N THR A 74 7.08 -3.49 -1.26
CA THR A 74 8.26 -4.20 -0.74
C THR A 74 8.68 -3.84 0.70
N ASN A 75 8.05 -2.84 1.32
CA ASN A 75 8.48 -2.29 2.61
C ASN A 75 7.31 -2.18 3.59
N ASP A 76 7.58 -2.42 4.86
CA ASP A 76 6.57 -2.38 5.92
C ASP A 76 6.42 -0.99 6.56
N LYS A 77 7.41 -0.10 6.39
CA LYS A 77 7.41 1.25 6.98
C LYS A 77 6.15 2.05 6.67
N ARG A 78 5.55 1.87 5.51
CA ARG A 78 4.32 2.58 5.10
C ARG A 78 3.04 1.87 5.49
N GLN A 79 3.15 0.67 6.09
CA GLN A 79 2.01 -0.19 6.39
C GLN A 79 1.58 -0.09 7.86
N PHE A 80 2.36 0.59 8.72
CA PHE A 80 2.04 0.73 10.15
C PHE A 80 0.74 1.50 10.40
N GLU A 81 0.68 2.74 9.92
CA GLU A 81 -0.49 3.63 10.07
C GLU A 81 -1.75 3.04 9.44
N PRO A 82 -1.76 2.59 8.16
CA PRO A 82 -2.94 1.96 7.56
C PRO A 82 -3.45 0.73 8.33
N MET A 83 -2.53 -0.09 8.85
CA MET A 83 -2.91 -1.27 9.64
C MET A 83 -3.52 -0.91 10.99
N LEU A 84 -3.03 0.15 11.65
CA LEU A 84 -3.62 0.64 12.90
C LEU A 84 -5.00 1.25 12.68
N GLU A 85 -5.19 2.03 11.61
CA GLU A 85 -6.50 2.57 11.25
C GLU A 85 -7.50 1.45 11.00
N LYS A 86 -7.13 0.46 10.18
CA LYS A 86 -7.97 -0.71 9.89
C LYS A 86 -8.29 -1.51 11.16
N ALA A 87 -7.31 -1.70 12.05
CA ALA A 87 -7.53 -2.34 13.33
C ALA A 87 -8.51 -1.55 14.21
N GLN A 88 -8.36 -0.22 14.25
CA GLN A 88 -9.22 0.68 15.02
C GLN A 88 -10.65 0.71 14.49
N GLU A 89 -10.85 0.64 13.17
CA GLU A 89 -12.16 0.48 12.55
C GLU A 89 -12.82 -0.85 12.96
N ASN A 90 -12.06 -1.95 12.93
CA ASN A 90 -12.58 -3.29 13.23
C ASN A 90 -12.93 -3.52 14.70
N VAL A 91 -12.19 -2.93 15.66
CA VAL A 91 -12.50 -3.07 17.09
C VAL A 91 -13.70 -2.23 17.55
N GLY A 92 -14.14 -1.28 16.70
CA GLY A 92 -15.28 -0.40 16.92
C GLY A 92 -14.93 0.90 17.65
N LYS A 93 -15.74 1.94 17.44
CA LYS A 93 -15.52 3.32 17.91
C LYS A 93 -15.49 3.46 19.45
N ASP A 94 -16.12 2.53 20.17
CA ASP A 94 -16.18 2.55 21.63
C ASP A 94 -14.91 2.01 22.30
N LYS A 95 -14.02 1.39 21.51
CA LYS A 95 -12.73 0.87 21.97
C LYS A 95 -11.64 1.68 21.30
N ARG A 96 -10.54 1.92 22.02
CA ARG A 96 -9.37 2.61 21.48
C ARG A 96 -8.14 1.74 21.65
N ILE A 97 -7.38 1.58 20.57
CA ILE A 97 -6.05 0.98 20.63
C ILE A 97 -5.14 1.99 21.35
N LYS A 98 -4.58 1.58 22.49
CA LYS A 98 -3.76 2.48 23.35
C LYS A 98 -2.27 2.32 23.14
N ALA A 99 -1.85 1.16 22.65
CA ALA A 99 -0.47 0.82 22.41
C ALA A 99 -0.42 -0.21 21.29
N ALA A 100 0.61 -0.11 20.46
CA ALA A 100 0.94 -1.08 19.44
C ALA A 100 2.41 -1.47 19.59
N SER A 101 2.71 -2.72 19.29
CA SER A 101 4.08 -3.22 19.12
C SER A 101 4.18 -3.76 17.70
N ALA A 102 5.27 -3.44 17.02
CA ALA A 102 5.52 -3.83 15.64
C ALA A 102 6.99 -4.17 15.45
N ASP A 103 7.27 -4.96 14.42
CA ASP A 103 8.62 -5.36 14.07
C ASP A 103 9.48 -4.19 13.61
N THR A 104 10.81 -4.37 13.63
CA THR A 104 11.77 -3.34 13.20
C THR A 104 11.55 -2.87 11.75
N GLY A 105 10.93 -3.69 10.91
CA GLY A 105 10.56 -3.32 9.53
C GLY A 105 9.64 -2.11 9.44
N TYR A 106 8.82 -1.86 10.47
CA TYR A 106 7.91 -0.72 10.56
C TYR A 106 8.57 0.55 11.11
N TYR A 107 9.85 0.51 11.51
CA TYR A 107 10.48 1.68 12.11
C TYR A 107 10.77 2.80 11.08
N SER A 108 10.15 3.96 11.28
CA SER A 108 10.40 5.20 10.56
C SER A 108 10.07 6.41 11.44
N GLU A 109 10.67 7.57 11.15
CA GLU A 109 10.34 8.84 11.81
C GLU A 109 8.84 9.14 11.75
N SER A 110 8.23 8.98 10.57
CA SER A 110 6.79 9.17 10.38
C SER A 110 5.92 8.32 11.31
N ASN A 111 6.30 7.06 11.54
CA ASN A 111 5.52 6.16 12.38
C ASN A 111 5.68 6.47 13.86
N ILE A 112 6.85 7.02 14.25
CA ILE A 112 7.07 7.51 15.62
C ILE A 112 6.29 8.80 15.88
N GLU A 113 6.18 9.69 14.88
CA GLU A 113 5.36 10.90 14.99
C GLU A 113 3.85 10.60 15.00
N TYR A 114 3.44 9.53 14.30
CA TYR A 114 2.05 9.07 14.24
C TYR A 114 1.57 8.39 15.54
N ALA A 115 2.42 7.55 16.13
CA ALA A 115 2.09 6.68 17.27
C ALA A 115 1.84 7.46 18.58
#